data_AF-A0A5C8TC96-F1
#
_entry.id   AF-A0A5C8TC96-F1
#
_cell.length_a   1.000
_cell.length_b   1.000
_cell.length_c   1.000
_cell.angle_alpha   90.00
_cell.angle_beta   90.00
_cell.angle_gamma   90.00
#
_symmetry.space_group_name_H-M   'P 1'
#
loop_
_entity.id
_entity.type
_entity.pdbx_description
1 polymer ?
#
loop_
_entity_poly.entity_id
_entity_poly.type
_entity_poly.pdbx_seq_one_letter_code
_entity_poly.pdbx_strand_id
1 'polypeptide(L)'
;MFATGNNLTLLGDMTRRAVICTLDANVERPELRDFDFDPIERVLADRGAYVAAVMIIARAYRAAGMPKVCGPIGSYGEWSDMVRAPLIWLGCADPVASMDTARKGDPELSAIGELFTHWREHLSLSESYTTRVIIKIAASGPDAAEFQDLLFRQAGAGGAVSTRRLGKWLSRISGRLVNGAKLEMQADTSHGNRFSLVEPASYPSRAIEP
;
A
#
# COMPACT_ATOMS: atom_id res chain seq x y z
N MET A 1 4.77 19.06 -1.14
CA MET A 1 5.99 18.31 -0.76
C MET A 1 6.15 17.21 -1.78
N PHE A 2 7.26 17.20 -2.52
CA PHE A 2 7.63 16.15 -3.47
C PHE A 2 8.87 15.45 -2.92
N ALA A 3 8.89 14.12 -3.00
CA ALA A 3 10.02 13.32 -2.55
C ALA A 3 10.31 12.25 -3.60
N THR A 4 11.59 12.10 -3.93
CA THR A 4 12.14 10.99 -4.72
C THR A 4 13.25 10.36 -3.90
N GLY A 5 13.41 9.06 -3.98
CA GLY A 5 14.53 8.39 -3.33
C GLY A 5 14.70 6.97 -3.83
N ASN A 6 15.89 6.44 -3.64
CA ASN A 6 16.23 5.08 -4.04
C ASN A 6 15.91 4.14 -2.88
N ASN A 7 15.21 3.04 -3.20
CA ASN A 7 14.87 1.98 -2.25
C ASN A 7 14.12 2.48 -0.99
N LEU A 8 13.18 3.41 -1.16
CA LEU A 8 12.37 3.94 -0.06
C LEU A 8 11.31 2.93 0.38
N THR A 9 11.16 2.75 1.70
CA THR A 9 9.97 2.11 2.28
C THR A 9 8.86 3.14 2.43
N LEU A 10 7.77 2.95 1.70
CA LEU A 10 6.60 3.82 1.75
C LEU A 10 5.66 3.34 2.87
N LEU A 11 5.17 4.27 3.69
CA LEU A 11 4.31 3.96 4.83
C LEU A 11 2.99 4.71 4.74
N GLY A 12 1.90 4.01 5.10
CA GLY A 12 0.58 4.60 5.26
C GLY A 12 0.07 5.25 3.98
N ASP A 13 -0.36 6.51 4.08
CA ASP A 13 -0.99 7.23 2.98
C ASP A 13 -0.05 7.50 1.79
N MET A 14 1.27 7.38 1.97
CA MET A 14 2.24 7.54 0.88
C MET A 14 2.17 6.42 -0.15
N THR A 15 1.72 5.23 0.24
CA THR A 15 1.62 4.06 -0.67
C THR A 15 0.66 4.27 -1.83
N ARG A 16 -0.35 5.15 -1.68
CA ARG A 16 -1.27 5.55 -2.76
C ARG A 16 -0.85 6.84 -3.50
N ARG A 17 0.27 7.44 -3.13
CA ARG A 17 0.75 8.74 -3.63
C ARG A 17 2.11 8.65 -4.34
N ALA A 18 2.71 7.47 -4.37
CA ALA A 18 4.02 7.23 -4.95
C ALA A 18 3.95 6.11 -5.98
N VAL A 19 4.60 6.34 -7.12
CA VAL A 19 4.86 5.31 -8.13
C VAL A 19 6.26 4.77 -7.90
N ILE A 20 6.43 3.45 -8.01
CA ILE A 20 7.74 2.81 -7.91
C ILE A 20 8.29 2.63 -9.32
N CYS A 21 9.52 3.09 -9.52
CA CYS A 21 10.29 2.83 -10.73
C CYS A 21 11.50 1.96 -10.35
N THR A 22 11.71 0.88 -11.09
CA THR A 22 12.84 -0.02 -10.92
C THR A 22 13.74 0.08 -12.15
N LEU A 23 15.03 0.34 -11.93
CA LEU A 23 16.05 0.24 -12.95
C LEU A 23 16.74 -1.12 -12.82
N ASP A 24 16.39 -2.05 -13.69
CA ASP A 24 17.00 -3.39 -13.72
C ASP A 24 18.01 -3.47 -14.86
N ALA A 25 19.28 -3.63 -14.51
CA ALA A 25 20.36 -3.81 -15.47
C ALA A 25 20.48 -5.27 -15.97
N ASN A 26 19.72 -6.19 -15.38
CA ASN A 26 19.71 -7.62 -15.63
C ASN A 26 21.10 -8.28 -15.48
N VAL A 27 21.87 -7.80 -14.49
CA VAL A 27 23.20 -8.32 -14.13
C VAL A 27 23.33 -8.34 -12.60
N GLU A 28 24.15 -9.25 -12.07
CA GLU A 28 24.29 -9.47 -10.63
C GLU A 28 24.86 -8.25 -9.88
N ARG A 29 25.79 -7.53 -10.52
CA ARG A 29 26.50 -6.38 -9.96
C ARG A 29 26.37 -5.15 -10.85
N PRO A 30 25.18 -4.52 -10.90
CA PRO A 30 24.91 -3.37 -11.77
C PRO A 30 25.85 -2.18 -11.51
N GLU A 31 26.35 -2.05 -10.28
CA GLU A 31 27.31 -1.02 -9.86
C GLU A 31 28.69 -1.15 -10.50
N LEU A 32 29.02 -2.34 -11.03
CA LEU A 32 30.27 -2.61 -11.73
C LEU A 32 30.12 -2.66 -13.26
N ARG A 33 28.94 -2.28 -13.78
CA ARG A 33 28.72 -2.31 -15.23
C ARG A 33 29.52 -1.21 -15.91
N ASP A 34 30.43 -1.62 -16.78
CA ASP A 34 31.11 -0.70 -17.69
C ASP A 34 30.21 -0.34 -18.87
N PHE A 35 30.33 0.91 -19.32
CA PHE A 35 29.73 1.41 -20.54
C PHE A 35 30.86 1.79 -21.50
N ASP A 36 30.68 1.55 -22.80
CA ASP A 36 31.58 2.00 -23.86
C ASP A 36 31.52 3.52 -24.11
N PHE A 37 30.77 4.24 -23.27
CA PHE A 37 30.53 5.69 -23.31
C PHE A 37 30.22 6.23 -21.91
N ASP A 38 30.30 7.55 -21.73
CA ASP A 38 29.75 8.21 -20.54
C ASP A 38 28.24 8.48 -20.71
N PRO A 39 27.36 7.81 -19.93
CA PRO A 39 25.91 7.98 -20.05
C PRO A 39 25.42 9.36 -19.60
N ILE A 40 26.12 10.03 -18.69
CA ILE A 40 25.77 11.36 -18.22
C ILE A 40 26.09 12.37 -19.32
N GLU A 41 27.31 12.30 -19.88
CA GLU A 41 27.71 13.20 -20.97
C GLU A 41 26.78 13.07 -22.18
N ARG A 42 26.43 11.83 -22.57
CA ARG A 42 25.51 11.59 -23.68
C ARG A 42 24.14 12.23 -23.45
N VAL A 43 23.55 12.02 -22.28
CA VAL A 43 22.23 12.58 -21.96
C VAL A 43 22.27 14.10 -21.90
N LEU A 44 23.35 14.69 -21.38
CA LEU A 44 23.52 16.14 -21.32
C LEU A 44 23.71 16.76 -22.71
N ALA A 45 24.47 16.09 -23.59
CA ALA A 45 24.72 16.55 -24.95
C ALA A 45 23.43 16.68 -25.78
N ASP A 46 22.45 15.80 -25.56
CA ASP A 46 21.17 15.79 -26.29
C ASP A 46 19.93 15.93 -25.38
N ARG A 47 20.10 16.58 -24.23
CA ARG A 47 19.02 16.74 -23.23
C ARG A 47 17.75 17.35 -23.85
N GLY A 48 17.94 18.24 -24.81
CA GLY A 48 16.85 18.90 -25.53
C GLY A 48 15.93 17.92 -26.26
N ALA A 49 16.49 16.93 -26.96
CA ALA A 49 15.70 15.94 -27.69
C ALA A 49 14.89 15.05 -26.73
N TYR A 50 15.47 14.62 -25.62
CA TYR A 50 14.75 13.82 -24.62
C TYR A 50 13.55 14.58 -24.02
N VAL A 51 13.76 15.85 -23.64
CA VAL A 51 12.67 16.69 -23.10
C VAL A 51 11.60 16.95 -24.16
N ALA A 52 12.02 17.20 -25.41
CA ALA A 52 11.09 17.38 -26.53
C ALA A 52 10.25 16.12 -26.75
N ALA A 53 10.85 14.92 -26.74
CA ALA A 53 10.14 13.66 -26.89
C ALA A 53 9.05 13.46 -25.83
N VAL A 54 9.36 13.75 -24.55
CA VAL A 54 8.37 13.66 -23.46
C VAL A 54 7.22 14.64 -23.68
N MET A 55 7.50 15.88 -24.10
CA MET A 55 6.46 16.86 -24.41
C MET A 55 5.62 16.46 -25.62
N ILE A 56 6.24 15.84 -26.64
CA ILE A 56 5.55 15.34 -27.83
C ILE A 56 4.54 14.25 -27.45
N ILE A 57 4.91 13.31 -26.57
CA ILE A 57 3.99 12.26 -26.09
C ILE A 57 2.72 12.88 -25.48
N ALA A 58 2.88 13.82 -24.56
CA ALA A 58 1.74 14.49 -23.92
C ALA A 58 0.90 15.30 -24.92
N ARG A 59 1.54 16.01 -25.85
CA ARG A 59 0.84 16.78 -26.90
C ARG A 59 0.09 15.89 -27.88
N ALA A 60 0.68 14.77 -28.30
CA ALA A 60 0.09 13.83 -29.23
C ALA A 60 -1.18 13.19 -28.65
N TYR A 61 -1.14 12.78 -27.38
CA TYR A 61 -2.32 12.26 -26.67
C TYR A 61 -3.46 13.29 -26.61
N ARG A 62 -3.13 14.56 -26.30
CA ARG A 62 -4.11 15.65 -26.30
C ARG A 62 -4.69 15.93 -27.69
N ALA A 63 -3.85 15.93 -28.72
CA ALA A 63 -4.28 16.10 -30.11
C ALA A 63 -5.19 14.95 -30.60
N ALA A 64 -4.99 13.74 -30.06
CA ALA A 64 -5.85 12.58 -30.31
C ALA A 64 -7.21 12.63 -29.57
N GLY A 65 -7.51 13.72 -28.84
CA GLY A 65 -8.78 13.88 -28.14
C GLY A 65 -8.84 13.23 -26.76
N MET A 66 -7.69 12.87 -26.17
CA MET A 66 -7.59 12.28 -24.83
C MET A 66 -8.50 11.06 -24.62
N PRO A 67 -8.35 9.98 -25.43
CA PRO A 67 -9.17 8.78 -25.28
C PRO A 67 -9.05 8.22 -23.86
N LYS A 68 -10.18 7.76 -23.31
CA LYS A 68 -10.25 7.20 -21.95
C LYS A 68 -9.62 5.81 -21.93
N VAL A 69 -8.38 5.72 -21.43
CA VAL A 69 -7.59 4.48 -21.39
C VAL A 69 -7.35 3.93 -19.98
N CYS A 70 -7.74 4.68 -18.94
CA CYS A 70 -7.57 4.26 -17.54
C CYS A 70 -8.64 4.84 -16.61
N GLY A 71 -8.80 4.24 -15.43
CA GLY A 71 -9.70 4.72 -14.38
C GLY A 71 -9.12 5.90 -13.56
N PRO A 72 -9.96 6.55 -12.74
CA PRO A 72 -9.55 7.71 -11.94
C PRO A 72 -8.49 7.37 -10.88
N ILE A 73 -7.68 8.35 -10.52
CA ILE A 73 -6.66 8.24 -9.46
C ILE A 73 -6.71 9.44 -8.50
N GLY A 74 -7.77 9.49 -7.67
CA GLY A 74 -7.94 10.52 -6.62
C GLY A 74 -7.55 11.94 -7.05
N SER A 75 -6.84 12.68 -6.19
CA SER A 75 -6.37 14.04 -6.44
C SER A 75 -5.24 14.17 -7.50
N TYR A 76 -4.98 13.13 -8.30
CA TYR A 76 -3.91 13.09 -9.31
C TYR A 76 -4.43 13.08 -10.76
N GLY A 77 -5.65 13.57 -10.99
CA GLY A 77 -6.26 13.62 -12.33
C GLY A 77 -5.37 14.32 -13.37
N GLU A 78 -4.88 15.51 -13.07
CA GLU A 78 -4.01 16.27 -13.99
C GLU A 78 -2.71 15.53 -14.33
N TRP A 79 -2.09 14.89 -13.34
CA TRP A 79 -0.91 14.04 -13.58
C TRP A 79 -1.27 12.83 -14.45
N SER A 80 -2.43 12.22 -14.20
CA SER A 80 -2.91 11.10 -15.00
C SER A 80 -3.08 11.50 -16.46
N ASP A 81 -3.69 12.66 -16.72
CA ASP A 81 -3.96 13.16 -18.06
C ASP A 81 -2.69 13.56 -18.83
N MET A 82 -1.66 14.00 -18.11
CA MET A 82 -0.39 14.47 -18.70
C MET A 82 0.70 13.41 -18.78
N VAL A 83 0.64 12.34 -17.98
CA VAL A 83 1.71 11.34 -17.86
C VAL A 83 1.18 9.92 -18.02
N ARG A 84 0.30 9.47 -17.11
CA ARG A 84 -0.16 8.07 -17.06
C ARG A 84 -0.93 7.66 -18.31
N ALA A 85 -1.97 8.42 -18.66
CA ALA A 85 -2.87 8.11 -19.76
C ALA A 85 -2.15 8.18 -21.12
N PRO A 86 -1.28 9.17 -21.42
CA PRO A 86 -0.45 9.13 -22.64
C PRO A 86 0.41 7.87 -22.77
N LEU A 87 1.02 7.39 -21.68
CA LEU A 87 1.84 6.17 -21.70
C LEU A 87 1.00 4.92 -21.98
N ILE A 88 -0.15 4.78 -21.32
CA ILE A 88 -1.07 3.66 -21.56
C ILE A 88 -1.60 3.70 -23.00
N TRP A 89 -1.92 4.88 -23.51
CA TRP A 89 -2.37 5.08 -24.89
C TRP A 89 -1.32 4.63 -25.92
N LEU A 90 -0.03 4.80 -25.63
CA LEU A 90 1.07 4.28 -26.45
C LEU A 90 1.31 2.77 -26.29
N GLY A 91 0.50 2.07 -25.49
CA GLY A 91 0.63 0.63 -25.22
C GLY A 91 1.64 0.28 -24.13
N CYS A 92 2.14 1.27 -23.36
CA CYS A 92 2.98 0.99 -22.20
C CYS A 92 2.15 0.46 -21.03
N ALA A 93 2.80 -0.25 -20.11
CA ALA A 93 2.18 -0.66 -18.86
C ALA A 93 1.75 0.54 -18.01
N ASP A 94 0.70 0.37 -17.21
CA ASP A 94 0.19 1.42 -16.32
C ASP A 94 1.17 1.70 -15.17
N PRO A 95 1.76 2.91 -15.06
CA PRO A 95 2.65 3.27 -13.96
C PRO A 95 2.01 3.12 -12.58
N VAL A 96 0.69 3.27 -12.48
CA VAL A 96 -0.06 3.17 -11.22
C VAL A 96 -0.13 1.73 -10.71
N ALA A 97 0.06 0.72 -11.58
CA ALA A 97 0.14 -0.67 -11.13
C ALA A 97 1.28 -0.89 -10.12
N SER A 98 2.34 -0.08 -10.19
CA SER A 98 3.43 -0.10 -9.21
C SER A 98 3.00 0.31 -7.79
N MET A 99 1.87 1.00 -7.63
CA MET A 99 1.31 1.33 -6.32
C MET A 99 0.87 0.09 -5.56
N ASP A 100 0.48 -0.99 -6.26
CA ASP A 100 0.18 -2.25 -5.59
C ASP A 100 1.44 -2.91 -5.04
N THR A 101 2.58 -2.76 -5.70
CA THR A 101 3.89 -3.15 -5.16
C THR A 101 4.23 -2.32 -3.92
N ALA A 102 3.99 -1.00 -3.95
CA ALA A 102 4.18 -0.13 -2.78
C ALA A 102 3.30 -0.54 -1.59
N ARG A 103 2.05 -0.91 -1.85
CA ARG A 103 1.13 -1.42 -0.83
C ARG A 103 1.58 -2.76 -0.26
N LYS A 104 2.04 -3.70 -1.10
CA LYS A 104 2.59 -4.98 -0.66
C LYS A 104 3.82 -4.81 0.24
N GLY A 105 4.59 -3.74 0.02
CA GLY A 105 5.75 -3.38 0.84
C GLY A 105 5.43 -2.63 2.14
N ASP A 106 4.17 -2.26 2.43
CA ASP A 106 3.77 -1.55 3.65
C ASP A 106 3.71 -2.54 4.84
N PRO A 107 4.66 -2.50 5.80
CA PRO A 107 4.71 -3.45 6.91
C PRO A 107 3.49 -3.34 7.82
N GLU A 108 2.88 -2.15 7.90
CA GLU A 108 1.69 -1.95 8.71
C GLU A 108 0.45 -2.52 8.03
N LEU A 109 0.31 -2.34 6.71
CA LEU A 109 -0.77 -2.96 5.96
C LEU A 109 -0.65 -4.50 6.02
N SER A 110 0.58 -5.03 5.92
CA SER A 110 0.86 -6.46 6.11
C SER A 110 0.43 -6.94 7.50
N ALA A 111 0.81 -6.24 8.56
CA ALA A 111 0.45 -6.61 9.93
C ALA A 111 -1.08 -6.53 10.19
N ILE A 112 -1.79 -5.59 9.56
CA ILE A 112 -3.26 -5.51 9.65
C ILE A 112 -3.90 -6.67 8.88
N GLY A 113 -3.39 -6.99 7.69
CA GLY A 113 -3.86 -8.14 6.91
C GLY A 113 -3.69 -9.45 7.68
N GLU A 114 -2.50 -9.67 8.26
CA GLU A 114 -2.18 -10.81 9.12
C GLU A 114 -3.09 -10.87 10.36
N LEU A 115 -3.32 -9.72 11.02
CA LEU A 115 -4.27 -9.63 12.12
C LEU A 115 -5.66 -10.09 11.71
N PHE A 116 -6.17 -9.63 10.56
CA PHE A 116 -7.53 -9.96 10.12
C PHE A 116 -7.66 -11.42 9.69
N THR A 117 -6.60 -12.03 9.16
CA THR A 117 -6.54 -13.47 8.90
C THR A 117 -6.66 -14.25 10.20
N HIS A 118 -5.79 -14.01 11.17
CA HIS A 118 -5.84 -14.69 12.47
C HIS A 118 -7.11 -14.38 13.26
N TRP A 119 -7.68 -13.19 13.08
CA TRP A 119 -8.97 -12.86 13.67
C TRP A 119 -10.07 -13.78 13.14
N ARG A 120 -10.12 -14.08 11.84
CA ARG A 120 -11.12 -15.01 11.27
C ARG A 120 -10.90 -16.45 11.71
N GLU A 121 -9.66 -16.84 11.98
CA GLU A 121 -9.30 -18.20 12.40
C GLU A 121 -9.62 -18.46 13.88
N HIS A 122 -9.38 -17.46 14.74
CA HIS A 122 -9.41 -17.65 16.20
C HIS A 122 -10.50 -16.87 16.93
N LEU A 123 -11.16 -15.90 16.29
CA LEU A 123 -12.20 -15.06 16.89
C LEU A 123 -13.44 -14.99 16.00
N SER A 124 -14.59 -14.69 16.60
CA SER A 124 -15.84 -14.50 15.86
C SER A 124 -15.88 -13.11 15.21
N LEU A 125 -16.38 -13.05 13.97
CA LEU A 125 -16.73 -11.78 13.33
C LEU A 125 -17.90 -11.12 14.07
N SER A 126 -17.93 -9.79 14.09
CA SER A 126 -18.94 -8.94 14.74
C SER A 126 -19.08 -9.12 16.27
N GLU A 127 -18.33 -10.03 16.90
CA GLU A 127 -18.21 -10.11 18.35
C GLU A 127 -17.10 -9.16 18.84
N SER A 128 -17.31 -8.54 20.00
CA SER A 128 -16.37 -7.57 20.56
C SER A 128 -15.51 -8.19 21.67
N TYR A 129 -14.20 -7.96 21.60
CA TYR A 129 -13.21 -8.52 22.53
C TYR A 129 -12.35 -7.42 23.15
N THR A 130 -11.95 -7.62 24.40
CA THR A 130 -10.92 -6.75 25.02
C THR A 130 -9.53 -7.24 24.62
N THR A 131 -8.53 -6.38 24.71
CA THR A 131 -7.12 -6.73 24.44
C THR A 131 -6.65 -7.91 25.29
N ARG A 132 -7.14 -8.03 26.53
CA ARG A 132 -6.85 -9.17 27.42
C ARG A 132 -7.37 -10.49 26.86
N VAL A 133 -8.59 -10.49 26.33
CA VAL A 133 -9.20 -11.68 25.74
C VAL A 133 -8.47 -12.08 24.47
N ILE A 134 -8.15 -11.11 23.61
CA ILE A 134 -7.40 -11.36 22.36
C ILE A 134 -6.04 -12.01 22.67
N ILE A 135 -5.28 -11.47 23.65
CA ILE A 135 -3.99 -12.04 24.05
C ILE A 135 -4.16 -13.46 24.60
N LYS A 136 -5.21 -13.71 25.40
CA LYS A 136 -5.48 -15.05 25.95
C LYS A 136 -5.78 -16.06 24.85
N ILE A 137 -6.58 -15.68 23.86
CA ILE A 137 -6.90 -16.54 22.70
C ILE A 137 -5.63 -16.84 21.92
N ALA A 138 -4.81 -15.83 21.62
CA ALA A 138 -3.55 -16.03 20.91
C ALA A 138 -2.55 -16.91 21.67
N ALA A 139 -2.55 -16.89 23.00
CA ALA A 139 -1.64 -17.69 23.82
C ALA A 139 -2.09 -19.13 24.08
N SER A 140 -3.36 -19.47 23.81
CA SER A 140 -3.95 -20.76 24.20
C SER A 140 -4.74 -21.44 23.09
N GLY A 141 -4.90 -20.80 21.93
CA GLY A 141 -5.60 -21.35 20.79
C GLY A 141 -4.77 -22.44 20.08
N PRO A 142 -5.43 -23.45 19.48
CA PRO A 142 -4.76 -24.37 18.56
C PRO A 142 -4.20 -23.57 17.38
N ASP A 143 -2.96 -23.87 16.96
CA ASP A 143 -2.25 -23.23 15.85
C ASP A 143 -2.08 -21.69 15.96
N ALA A 144 -2.22 -21.12 17.15
CA ALA A 144 -2.16 -19.67 17.37
C ALA A 144 -0.72 -19.10 17.52
N ALA A 145 0.32 -19.88 17.21
CA ALA A 145 1.71 -19.46 17.39
C ALA A 145 2.06 -18.22 16.53
N GLU A 146 1.61 -18.20 15.27
CA GLU A 146 1.78 -17.07 14.37
C GLU A 146 0.98 -15.85 14.85
N PHE A 147 -0.23 -16.08 15.37
CA PHE A 147 -1.02 -15.01 15.97
C PHE A 147 -0.33 -14.41 17.20
N GLN A 148 0.23 -15.24 18.08
CA GLN A 148 1.01 -14.80 19.23
C GLN A 148 2.24 -14.00 18.81
N ASP A 149 2.98 -14.46 17.80
CA ASP A 149 4.15 -13.76 17.25
C ASP A 149 3.76 -12.38 16.69
N LEU A 150 2.69 -12.30 15.90
CA LEU A 150 2.16 -11.02 15.40
C LEU A 150 1.87 -10.06 16.55
N LEU A 151 1.13 -10.51 17.57
CA LEU A 151 0.82 -9.67 18.73
C LEU A 151 2.09 -9.23 19.47
N PHE A 152 3.11 -10.09 19.53
CA PHE A 152 4.39 -9.78 20.13
C PHE A 152 5.19 -8.76 19.31
N ARG A 153 5.25 -8.90 17.98
CA ARG A 153 5.89 -7.93 17.08
C ARG A 153 5.25 -6.54 17.21
N GLN A 154 3.93 -6.46 17.31
CA GLN A 154 3.21 -5.18 17.35
C GLN A 154 3.13 -4.55 18.75
N ALA A 155 3.08 -5.37 19.81
CA ALA A 155 2.77 -4.91 21.16
C ALA A 155 3.62 -5.52 22.27
N GLY A 156 4.72 -6.20 21.96
CA GLY A 156 5.66 -6.78 22.92
C GLY A 156 6.26 -5.73 23.86
N ALA A 157 6.40 -6.07 25.14
CA ALA A 157 7.14 -5.32 26.14
C ALA A 157 7.60 -6.27 27.26
N GLY A 158 8.90 -6.31 27.56
CA GLY A 158 9.43 -7.11 28.68
C GLY A 158 9.17 -8.62 28.54
N GLY A 159 9.23 -9.17 27.32
CA GLY A 159 9.06 -10.61 27.07
C GLY A 159 7.61 -11.09 27.02
N ALA A 160 6.62 -10.20 27.14
CA ALA A 160 5.20 -10.53 26.95
C ALA A 160 4.47 -9.49 26.08
N VAL A 161 3.26 -9.82 25.61
CA VAL A 161 2.41 -8.86 24.90
C VAL A 161 1.79 -7.87 25.89
N SER A 162 1.99 -6.57 25.65
CA SER A 162 1.41 -5.51 26.49
C SER A 162 -0.02 -5.19 26.06
N THR A 163 -0.99 -5.39 26.95
CA THR A 163 -2.40 -4.99 26.77
C THR A 163 -2.57 -3.52 26.37
N ARG A 164 -1.75 -2.63 26.95
CA ARG A 164 -1.77 -1.20 26.66
C ARG A 164 -1.24 -0.88 25.26
N ARG A 165 -0.09 -1.46 24.88
CA ARG A 165 0.48 -1.25 23.54
C ARG A 165 -0.43 -1.83 22.47
N LEU A 166 -0.99 -3.02 22.72
CA LEU A 166 -1.94 -3.65 21.83
C LEU A 166 -3.19 -2.80 21.65
N GLY A 167 -3.78 -2.31 22.74
CA GLY A 167 -4.94 -1.42 22.67
C GLY A 167 -4.66 -0.14 21.89
N LYS A 168 -3.48 0.47 22.08
CA LYS A 168 -3.06 1.65 21.31
C LYS A 168 -2.90 1.33 19.81
N TRP A 169 -2.32 0.18 19.47
CA TRP A 169 -2.16 -0.25 18.09
C TRP A 169 -3.52 -0.52 17.43
N LEU A 170 -4.38 -1.33 18.06
CA LEU A 170 -5.74 -1.62 17.57
C LEU A 170 -6.59 -0.36 17.40
N SER A 171 -6.55 0.57 18.37
CA SER A 171 -7.27 1.84 18.27
C SER A 171 -6.79 2.69 17.09
N ARG A 172 -5.48 2.64 16.78
CA ARG A 172 -4.87 3.39 15.69
C ARG A 172 -5.22 2.83 14.32
N ILE A 173 -5.41 1.52 14.20
CA ILE A 173 -5.80 0.86 12.94
C ILE A 173 -7.32 0.74 12.76
N SER A 174 -8.10 0.99 13.83
CA SER A 174 -9.56 0.97 13.78
C SER A 174 -10.10 1.87 12.67
N GLY A 175 -11.08 1.37 11.92
CA GLY A 175 -11.70 2.05 10.78
C GLY A 175 -11.02 1.80 9.43
N ARG A 176 -9.84 1.17 9.40
CA ARG A 176 -9.14 0.85 8.13
C ARG A 176 -9.74 -0.40 7.48
N LEU A 177 -10.12 -0.30 6.21
CA LEU A 177 -10.58 -1.41 5.39
C LEU A 177 -9.38 -2.13 4.75
N VAL A 178 -9.20 -3.41 5.06
CA VAL A 178 -8.13 -4.26 4.52
C VAL A 178 -8.72 -5.64 4.22
N ASN A 179 -8.46 -6.19 3.03
CA ASN A 179 -8.94 -7.52 2.61
C ASN A 179 -10.44 -7.76 2.89
N GLY A 180 -11.27 -6.75 2.61
CA GLY A 180 -12.74 -6.81 2.75
C GLY A 180 -13.26 -6.68 4.19
N ALA A 181 -12.40 -6.53 5.20
CA ALA A 181 -12.81 -6.40 6.60
C ALA A 181 -12.28 -5.09 7.21
N LYS A 182 -12.90 -4.67 8.31
CA LYS A 182 -12.59 -3.44 9.04
C LYS A 182 -12.66 -3.70 10.55
N LEU A 183 -11.66 -3.26 11.29
CA LEU A 183 -11.71 -3.28 12.75
C LEU A 183 -12.54 -2.12 13.28
N GLU A 184 -13.47 -2.37 14.19
CA GLU A 184 -14.24 -1.35 14.90
C GLU A 184 -13.87 -1.35 16.38
N MET A 185 -13.82 -0.16 16.96
CA MET A 185 -13.53 0.06 18.36
C MET A 185 -14.75 0.65 19.06
N GLN A 186 -15.16 0.02 20.14
CA GLN A 186 -16.14 0.55 21.09
C GLN A 186 -15.39 1.03 22.33
N ALA A 187 -15.43 2.34 22.57
CA ALA A 187 -14.79 2.94 23.73
C ALA A 187 -15.54 2.55 25.01
N ASP A 188 -14.79 2.10 26.02
CA ASP A 188 -15.32 1.76 27.34
C ASP A 188 -14.33 2.27 28.40
N THR A 189 -14.75 3.28 29.15
CA THR A 189 -13.95 3.96 30.16
C THR A 189 -13.75 3.15 31.44
N SER A 190 -14.56 2.10 31.65
CA SER A 190 -14.58 1.32 32.89
C SER A 190 -13.91 -0.04 32.75
N HIS A 191 -14.06 -0.70 31.61
CA HIS A 191 -13.53 -2.06 31.38
C HIS A 191 -12.50 -2.14 30.25
N GLY A 192 -12.19 -1.00 29.62
CA GLY A 192 -11.25 -0.87 28.52
C GLY A 192 -11.90 -1.15 27.16
N ASN A 193 -11.39 -0.47 26.12
CA ASN A 193 -11.95 -0.53 24.77
C ASN A 193 -12.13 -1.97 24.27
N ARG A 194 -13.25 -2.18 23.58
CA ARG A 194 -13.60 -3.44 22.92
C ARG A 194 -13.40 -3.30 21.41
N PHE A 195 -12.96 -4.37 20.78
CA PHE A 195 -12.64 -4.40 19.35
C PHE A 195 -13.39 -5.55 18.67
N SER A 196 -13.96 -5.28 17.50
CA SER A 196 -14.67 -6.27 16.67
C SER A 196 -14.23 -6.16 15.22
N LEU A 197 -14.05 -7.29 14.54
CA LEU A 197 -13.81 -7.30 13.10
C LEU A 197 -15.14 -7.43 12.37
N VAL A 198 -15.42 -6.50 11.45
CA VAL A 198 -16.66 -6.48 10.65
C VAL A 198 -16.36 -6.49 9.17
N GLU A 199 -17.26 -7.08 8.38
CA GLU A 199 -17.24 -7.00 6.93
C GLU A 199 -18.31 -5.97 6.51
N PRO A 200 -17.92 -4.77 6.04
CA PRO A 200 -18.88 -3.77 5.67
C PRO A 200 -19.69 -4.24 4.45
N ALA A 201 -20.98 -3.89 4.44
CA ALA A 201 -21.87 -4.18 3.32
C ALA A 201 -21.21 -3.73 2.00
N SER A 202 -21.15 -4.65 1.04
CA SER A 202 -20.59 -4.40 -0.28
C SER A 202 -21.29 -3.20 -0.92
N TYR A 203 -20.54 -2.14 -1.21
CA TYR A 203 -21.05 -1.09 -2.08
C TYR A 203 -21.39 -1.73 -3.44
N PRO A 204 -22.57 -1.49 -4.02
CA PRO A 204 -22.86 -1.96 -5.36
C PRO A 204 -21.81 -1.34 -6.29
N SER A 205 -21.00 -2.20 -6.90
CA SER A 205 -20.10 -1.84 -7.99
C SER A 205 -20.96 -1.12 -9.02
N ARG A 206 -20.74 0.18 -9.23
CA ARG A 206 -21.28 0.86 -10.41
C ARG A 206 -20.58 0.21 -11.59
N ALA A 207 -21.25 -0.78 -12.19
CA ALA A 207 -20.90 -1.29 -13.49
C ALA A 207 -20.75 -0.07 -14.41
N ILE A 208 -19.53 0.13 -14.90
CA ILE A 208 -19.29 1.04 -16.01
C ILE A 208 -19.86 0.30 -17.21
N GLU A 209 -21.08 0.64 -17.59
CA GLU A 209 -21.64 0.20 -18.86
C GLU A 209 -20.76 0.75 -20.02
N PRO A 210 -20.60 -0.05 -21.09
CA PRO A 210 -19.62 0.18 -22.15
C PRO A 210 -19.82 1.48 -22.93
#